data_AF-A0A7Y3U7R5-F1
#
_entry.id   AF-A0A7Y3U7R5-F1
#
_cell.length_a   1.000
_cell.length_b   1.000
_cell.length_c   1.000
_cell.angle_alpha   90.00
_cell.angle_beta   90.00
_cell.angle_gamma   90.00
#
_symmetry.space_group_name_H-M   'P 1'
#
loop_
_entity.id
_entity.type
_entity.pdbx_description
1 polymer ?
#
loop_
_entity_poly.entity_id
_entity_poly.type
_entity_poly.pdbx_seq_one_letter_code
_entity_poly.pdbx_strand_id
1 'polypeptide(L)'
;MARITPRLTMTALAAAIAVGCTAPTASAQYAHESKVDLRFDHWYDYREMTDALHELVDAYPDLLTIESIGKSVQDREMWLVTMNNPKTGPHTSKTAMFIDGNIHGNEIQAAETVLYSIWYLTKSYGKVESLTKIIDERAFYFLPMENPDGRDYWFHQPNTPSSSRSGQRPVDNDHDGEFDEDPPNDIDGDGNITQMYARDPLGQYKIDPDDDRFFTRVGPDEEPGGWSRVGQEGIDDDGDGRINEDGPGGYDPNRNWPSDWQPEHIQYGATDYPFSLPECRAIGQFLIAHPNVAAYQSYHNSGGMILRGPAASYISYPRSDIMVYEQLMEVGGDLLPFYREMATSPDLYTVHGGETDWTFEGLGIFSFTNELWTDNRMYMREEGPSQEERKQFRDLLQFGDVYVPYTKHEHPTLGTVYIGGTTKFSSRVTPVWMLEEGCHRNFAFTMFHADQMPLVKWGLLQVKQLNNNVWEVTVEVQNPRIIPTIASHARSHGIGKRDYLLCESAGRSRNSVVASGTVSDLTRSKLNAVEHQPERLWNDGGIRGKGTELFRFLVNGSGSVRLTYYSEKGGTITQDVELTEQIPEPKDADLVPSDSTLPPEPVASGGGSYGGRYRPVR
;
A
#
# COMPACT_ATOMS: atom_id res chain seq x y z
N MET A 1 -92.58 -8.93 -47.79
CA MET A 1 -92.76 -9.75 -49.00
C MET A 1 -91.40 -10.28 -49.43
N ALA A 2 -91.38 -11.54 -49.89
CA ALA A 2 -90.28 -12.29 -50.52
C ALA A 2 -89.07 -12.74 -49.66
N ARG A 3 -88.85 -14.06 -49.75
CA ARG A 3 -87.89 -14.94 -49.07
C ARG A 3 -86.49 -14.83 -49.67
N ILE A 4 -85.46 -15.34 -48.96
CA ILE A 4 -84.51 -16.38 -49.41
C ILE A 4 -83.44 -16.60 -48.30
N THR A 5 -83.33 -17.83 -47.79
CA THR A 5 -82.13 -18.39 -47.11
C THR A 5 -81.15 -18.89 -48.17
N PRO A 6 -79.80 -18.85 -48.00
CA PRO A 6 -79.13 -19.90 -47.21
C PRO A 6 -77.72 -19.60 -46.60
N ARG A 7 -77.35 -20.47 -45.65
CA ARG A 7 -76.05 -21.13 -45.32
C ARG A 7 -74.69 -20.41 -45.41
N LEU A 8 -74.02 -20.43 -44.24
CA LEU A 8 -72.63 -20.81 -43.92
C LEU A 8 -71.47 -20.38 -44.84
N THR A 9 -70.55 -19.62 -44.26
CA THR A 9 -69.10 -19.81 -44.44
C THR A 9 -68.36 -19.50 -43.14
N MET A 10 -67.54 -20.46 -42.69
CA MET A 10 -66.50 -20.29 -41.68
C MET A 10 -65.54 -19.18 -42.13
N THR A 11 -65.17 -18.30 -41.20
CA THR A 11 -63.91 -17.57 -41.29
C THR A 11 -63.23 -17.67 -39.94
N ALA A 12 -62.11 -18.39 -39.93
CA ALA A 12 -61.26 -18.56 -38.78
C ALA A 12 -60.67 -17.20 -38.39
N LEU A 13 -60.97 -16.73 -37.18
CA LEU A 13 -60.24 -15.64 -36.56
C LEU A 13 -59.10 -16.26 -35.74
N ALA A 14 -57.89 -16.18 -36.28
CA ALA A 14 -56.67 -16.57 -35.57
C ALA A 14 -56.51 -15.66 -34.34
N ALA A 15 -56.58 -16.26 -33.15
CA ALA A 15 -56.17 -15.60 -31.92
C ALA A 15 -54.65 -15.43 -31.95
N ALA A 16 -54.19 -14.21 -32.19
CA ALA A 16 -52.80 -13.85 -31.96
C ALA A 16 -52.56 -13.86 -30.46
N ILE A 17 -51.95 -14.94 -29.97
CA ILE A 17 -51.31 -14.98 -28.65
C ILE A 17 -50.16 -13.98 -28.74
N ALA A 18 -50.35 -12.79 -28.16
CA ALA A 18 -49.25 -11.90 -27.85
C ALA A 18 -48.40 -12.60 -26.79
N VAL A 19 -47.39 -13.34 -27.23
CA VAL A 19 -46.26 -13.71 -26.39
C VAL A 19 -45.66 -12.40 -25.94
N GLY A 20 -45.95 -12.01 -24.70
CA GLY A 20 -45.25 -10.94 -24.03
C GLY A 20 -43.80 -11.36 -23.91
N CYS A 21 -42.99 -10.96 -24.90
CA CYS A 21 -41.55 -10.89 -24.76
C CYS A 21 -41.28 -9.89 -23.64
N THR A 22 -41.26 -10.36 -22.39
CA THR A 22 -40.52 -9.70 -21.33
C THR A 22 -39.06 -9.87 -21.73
N ALA A 23 -38.55 -8.92 -22.51
CA ALA A 23 -37.11 -8.77 -22.62
C ALA A 23 -36.58 -8.68 -21.18
N PRO A 24 -35.54 -9.44 -20.80
CA PRO A 24 -34.90 -9.21 -19.52
C PRO A 24 -34.52 -7.73 -19.50
N THR A 25 -35.00 -6.99 -18.50
CA THR A 25 -34.48 -5.66 -18.22
C THR A 25 -32.98 -5.86 -18.08
N ALA A 26 -32.22 -5.34 -19.04
CA ALA A 26 -30.77 -5.32 -18.94
C ALA A 26 -30.47 -4.61 -17.61
N SER A 27 -30.04 -5.36 -16.60
CA SER A 27 -29.49 -4.77 -15.39
C SER A 27 -28.14 -4.22 -15.82
N ALA A 28 -28.07 -2.92 -16.10
CA ALA A 28 -26.78 -2.26 -16.20
C ALA A 28 -26.01 -2.57 -14.90
N GLN A 29 -24.74 -2.93 -15.03
CA GLN A 29 -23.87 -3.11 -13.87
C GLN A 29 -23.62 -1.73 -13.27
N TYR A 30 -24.42 -1.35 -12.28
CA TYR A 30 -24.21 -0.10 -11.56
C TYR A 30 -23.12 -0.30 -10.51
N ALA A 31 -22.18 0.66 -10.46
CA ALA A 31 -21.30 0.78 -9.32
C ALA A 31 -22.14 0.97 -8.05
N HIS A 32 -21.63 0.49 -6.91
CA HIS A 32 -22.26 0.79 -5.63
C HIS A 32 -22.27 2.31 -5.41
N GLU A 33 -23.44 2.89 -5.19
CA GLU A 33 -23.55 4.33 -4.91
C GLU A 33 -22.76 4.69 -3.64
N SER A 34 -21.98 5.76 -3.74
CA SER A 34 -21.30 6.42 -2.62
C SER A 34 -22.17 7.56 -2.08
N LYS A 35 -22.03 7.88 -0.80
CA LYS A 35 -22.64 9.08 -0.21
C LYS A 35 -21.84 10.36 -0.52
N VAL A 36 -20.56 10.20 -0.84
CA VAL A 36 -19.64 11.28 -1.23
C VAL A 36 -19.19 11.04 -2.66
N ASP A 37 -19.41 12.03 -3.51
CA ASP A 37 -19.10 11.97 -4.94
C ASP A 37 -17.67 12.44 -5.17
N LEU A 38 -16.71 11.53 -4.97
CA LEU A 38 -15.30 11.78 -5.27
C LEU A 38 -14.98 11.36 -6.69
N ARG A 39 -14.19 12.21 -7.34
CA ARG A 39 -13.69 12.04 -8.69
C ARG A 39 -12.25 11.53 -8.68
N PHE A 40 -11.97 10.50 -9.48
CA PHE A 40 -10.61 9.95 -9.69
C PHE A 40 -10.12 10.18 -11.11
N ASP A 41 -10.52 11.32 -11.67
CA ASP A 41 -10.04 11.98 -12.87
C ASP A 41 -9.66 13.45 -12.57
N HIS A 42 -9.35 13.72 -11.29
CA HIS A 42 -9.03 15.01 -10.69
C HIS A 42 -7.89 14.82 -9.66
N TRP A 43 -7.07 15.85 -9.47
CA TRP A 43 -6.03 15.87 -8.44
C TRP A 43 -6.43 16.82 -7.32
N TYR A 44 -6.41 16.34 -6.08
CA TYR A 44 -6.85 17.15 -4.93
C TYR A 44 -5.65 17.87 -4.32
N ASP A 45 -5.65 19.19 -4.28
CA ASP A 45 -4.65 19.92 -3.48
C ASP A 45 -4.83 19.63 -1.96
N TYR A 46 -3.99 20.22 -1.10
CA TYR A 46 -4.08 20.00 0.34
C TYR A 46 -5.46 20.34 0.92
N ARG A 47 -6.06 21.43 0.45
CA ARG A 47 -7.37 21.89 0.92
C ARG A 47 -8.48 20.98 0.42
N GLU A 48 -8.50 20.68 -0.88
CA GLU A 48 -9.51 19.80 -1.47
C GLU A 48 -9.45 18.39 -0.86
N MET A 49 -8.25 17.87 -0.60
CA MET A 49 -8.06 16.59 0.09
C MET A 49 -8.59 16.67 1.53
N THR A 50 -8.29 17.74 2.26
CA THR A 50 -8.81 17.95 3.62
C THR A 50 -10.34 17.98 3.64
N ASP A 51 -10.95 18.75 2.72
CA ASP A 51 -12.40 18.85 2.59
C ASP A 51 -13.01 17.46 2.26
N ALA A 52 -12.42 16.72 1.31
CA ALA A 52 -12.87 15.37 0.95
C ALA A 52 -12.82 14.37 2.12
N LEU A 53 -11.78 14.43 2.97
CA LEU A 53 -11.68 13.57 4.16
C LEU A 53 -12.75 13.91 5.19
N HIS A 54 -13.01 15.20 5.43
CA HIS A 54 -14.09 15.62 6.32
C HIS A 54 -15.47 15.23 5.80
N GLU A 55 -15.72 15.39 4.49
CA GLU A 55 -16.98 14.96 3.86
C GLU A 55 -17.20 13.44 3.99
N LEU A 56 -16.16 12.63 3.79
CA LEU A 56 -16.22 11.19 4.01
C LEU A 56 -16.56 10.84 5.46
N VAL A 57 -15.93 11.49 6.43
CA VAL A 57 -16.18 11.24 7.86
C VAL A 57 -17.61 11.64 8.24
N ASP A 58 -18.07 12.80 7.79
CA ASP A 58 -19.43 13.29 8.04
C ASP A 58 -20.51 12.39 7.40
N ALA A 59 -20.21 11.79 6.24
CA ALA A 59 -21.11 10.87 5.56
C ALA A 59 -21.13 9.46 6.17
N TYR A 60 -20.05 9.04 6.83
CA TYR A 60 -19.87 7.69 7.39
C TYR A 60 -19.40 7.68 8.87
N PRO A 61 -20.07 8.41 9.79
CA PRO A 61 -19.61 8.59 11.18
C PRO A 61 -19.67 7.31 12.03
N ASP A 62 -20.42 6.30 11.59
CA ASP A 62 -20.48 4.99 12.25
C ASP A 62 -19.22 4.14 12.04
N LEU A 63 -18.40 4.49 11.04
CA LEU A 63 -17.19 3.76 10.66
C LEU A 63 -15.92 4.61 10.72
N LEU A 64 -16.03 5.91 10.42
CA LEU A 64 -14.91 6.82 10.27
C LEU A 64 -14.82 7.82 11.41
N THR A 65 -13.59 8.08 11.83
CA THR A 65 -13.21 9.21 12.68
C THR A 65 -11.96 9.85 12.08
N ILE A 66 -11.74 11.14 12.35
CA ILE A 66 -10.59 11.89 11.85
C ILE A 66 -9.95 12.68 12.98
N GLU A 67 -8.63 12.70 13.01
CA GLU A 67 -7.83 13.53 13.90
C GLU A 67 -6.59 14.04 13.18
N SER A 68 -6.00 15.12 13.70
CA SER A 68 -4.66 15.53 13.28
C SER A 68 -3.65 14.89 14.22
N ILE A 69 -2.70 14.12 13.67
CA ILE A 69 -1.67 13.43 14.46
C ILE A 69 -0.45 14.31 14.75
N GLY A 70 -0.40 15.48 14.13
CA GLY A 70 0.72 16.40 14.19
C GLY A 70 0.57 17.50 13.15
N LYS A 71 1.57 18.37 13.10
CA LYS A 71 1.63 19.45 12.13
C LYS A 71 2.94 19.40 11.36
N SER A 72 2.87 19.79 10.11
CA SER A 72 4.05 19.98 9.27
C SER A 72 4.87 21.19 9.70
N VAL A 73 6.03 21.38 9.05
CA VAL A 73 6.92 22.54 9.26
C VAL A 73 6.19 23.88 9.05
N GLN A 74 5.30 23.97 8.07
CA GLN A 74 4.49 25.17 7.79
C GLN A 74 3.12 25.17 8.51
N ASP A 75 2.98 24.42 9.60
CA ASP A 75 1.78 24.40 10.47
C ASP A 75 0.50 23.82 9.82
N ARG A 76 0.61 23.04 8.74
CA ARG A 76 -0.51 22.29 8.16
C ARG A 76 -0.82 21.05 8.97
N GLU A 77 -2.10 20.74 9.15
CA GLU A 77 -2.57 19.56 9.88
C GLU A 77 -2.26 18.28 9.11
N MET A 78 -1.78 17.25 9.81
CA MET A 78 -1.57 15.90 9.28
C MET A 78 -2.79 15.03 9.59
N TRP A 79 -3.77 15.04 8.69
CA TRP A 79 -5.05 14.36 8.87
C TRP A 79 -4.96 12.84 8.76
N LEU A 80 -5.24 12.16 9.86
CA LEU A 80 -5.38 10.72 9.93
C LEU A 80 -6.87 10.34 10.03
N VAL A 81 -7.34 9.50 9.10
CA VAL A 81 -8.68 8.89 9.18
C VAL A 81 -8.56 7.48 9.77
N THR A 82 -9.25 7.24 10.88
CA THR A 82 -9.40 5.90 11.45
C THR A 82 -10.71 5.28 10.97
N MET A 83 -10.63 4.12 10.30
CA MET A 83 -11.79 3.29 9.96
C MET A 83 -11.89 2.09 10.91
N ASN A 84 -13.03 1.96 11.57
CA ASN A 84 -13.29 0.87 12.50
C ASN A 84 -14.80 0.64 12.64
N ASN A 85 -15.27 -0.61 12.53
CA ASN A 85 -16.61 -0.94 13.01
C ASN A 85 -16.63 -1.09 14.55
N PRO A 86 -17.21 -0.15 15.32
CA PRO A 86 -17.20 -0.22 16.78
C PRO A 86 -18.01 -1.39 17.35
N LYS A 87 -18.93 -1.98 16.55
CA LYS A 87 -19.74 -3.13 16.98
C LYS A 87 -18.92 -4.41 17.14
N THR A 88 -17.75 -4.48 16.52
CA THR A 88 -16.82 -5.62 16.61
C THR A 88 -15.61 -5.31 17.50
N GLY A 89 -15.66 -4.23 18.28
CA GLY A 89 -14.63 -3.82 19.23
C GLY A 89 -13.94 -2.49 18.86
N PRO A 90 -13.18 -1.90 19.79
CA PRO A 90 -12.37 -0.72 19.51
C PRO A 90 -11.21 -1.04 18.56
N HIS A 91 -10.80 -0.07 17.75
CA HIS A 91 -9.70 -0.22 16.79
C HIS A 91 -8.39 -0.72 17.42
N THR A 92 -8.11 -0.31 18.66
CA THR A 92 -6.92 -0.72 19.43
C THR A 92 -6.90 -2.19 19.87
N SER A 93 -8.04 -2.88 19.84
CA SER A 93 -8.15 -4.31 20.18
C SER A 93 -8.08 -5.24 18.96
N LYS A 94 -8.21 -4.68 17.76
CA LYS A 94 -8.18 -5.41 16.49
C LYS A 94 -6.80 -5.31 15.87
N THR A 95 -6.44 -6.30 15.05
CA THR A 95 -5.30 -6.17 14.16
C THR A 95 -5.51 -4.99 13.22
N ALA A 96 -4.55 -4.08 13.15
CA ALA A 96 -4.66 -2.84 12.38
C ALA A 96 -3.64 -2.75 11.24
N MET A 97 -3.99 -1.98 10.21
CA MET A 97 -3.10 -1.59 9.13
C MET A 97 -2.94 -0.07 9.08
N PHE A 98 -1.72 0.40 8.86
CA PHE A 98 -1.45 1.79 8.55
C PHE A 98 -1.21 1.93 7.05
N ILE A 99 -1.82 2.93 6.42
CA ILE A 99 -1.77 3.17 4.98
C ILE A 99 -1.53 4.65 4.76
N ASP A 100 -0.44 5.00 4.11
CA ASP A 100 -0.08 6.38 3.82
C ASP A 100 0.24 6.60 2.33
N GLY A 101 0.45 7.87 2.01
CA GLY A 101 1.11 8.26 0.80
C GLY A 101 1.67 9.68 0.88
N ASN A 102 2.36 10.05 -0.19
CA ASN A 102 2.81 11.42 -0.44
C ASN A 102 3.79 11.94 0.64
N ILE A 103 4.66 11.06 1.16
CA ILE A 103 5.87 11.43 1.91
C ILE A 103 6.80 12.33 1.07
N HIS A 104 6.83 12.12 -0.24
CA HIS A 104 7.43 13.06 -1.18
C HIS A 104 6.36 13.93 -1.84
N GLY A 105 6.52 15.25 -1.83
CA GLY A 105 5.50 16.22 -2.24
C GLY A 105 5.00 16.07 -3.68
N ASN A 106 5.90 15.75 -4.61
CA ASN A 106 5.60 15.56 -6.04
C ASN A 106 4.98 14.20 -6.39
N GLU A 107 4.85 13.28 -5.43
CA GLU A 107 4.29 11.94 -5.65
C GLU A 107 2.77 11.91 -5.46
N ILE A 108 2.07 12.85 -6.10
CA ILE A 108 0.67 13.22 -5.80
C ILE A 108 -0.34 12.06 -5.86
N GLN A 109 -0.15 11.08 -6.75
CA GLN A 109 -1.03 9.91 -6.89
C GLN A 109 -1.02 8.97 -5.68
N ALA A 110 0.00 9.06 -4.84
CA ALA A 110 0.05 8.31 -3.59
C ALA A 110 -1.11 8.72 -2.68
N ALA A 111 -1.31 10.04 -2.49
CA ALA A 111 -2.43 10.57 -1.70
C ALA A 111 -3.80 10.14 -2.26
N GLU A 112 -3.96 10.17 -3.58
CA GLU A 112 -5.21 9.77 -4.22
C GLU A 112 -5.53 8.29 -4.02
N THR A 113 -4.51 7.44 -3.95
CA THR A 113 -4.69 6.01 -3.71
C THR A 113 -5.15 5.74 -2.28
N VAL A 114 -4.69 6.54 -1.30
CA VAL A 114 -5.20 6.48 0.08
C VAL A 114 -6.64 6.97 0.13
N LEU A 115 -6.95 8.12 -0.48
CA LEU A 115 -8.32 8.66 -0.56
C LEU A 115 -9.29 7.66 -1.22
N TYR A 116 -8.86 7.04 -2.32
CA TYR A 116 -9.61 5.99 -3.01
C TYR A 116 -9.91 4.81 -2.08
N SER A 117 -8.93 4.39 -1.27
CA SER A 117 -9.08 3.26 -0.35
C SER A 117 -10.17 3.54 0.69
N ILE A 118 -10.19 4.76 1.27
CA ILE A 118 -11.23 5.17 2.22
C ILE A 118 -12.59 5.17 1.53
N TRP A 119 -12.70 5.83 0.38
CA TRP A 119 -13.94 5.94 -0.40
C TRP A 119 -14.50 4.60 -0.83
N TYR A 120 -13.66 3.70 -1.34
CA TYR A 120 -14.08 2.40 -1.85
C TYR A 120 -14.54 1.48 -0.72
N LEU A 121 -13.87 1.51 0.44
CA LEU A 121 -14.27 0.73 1.60
C LEU A 121 -15.62 1.19 2.16
N THR A 122 -15.83 2.50 2.33
CA THR A 122 -17.09 3.02 2.88
C THR A 122 -18.29 2.75 1.97
N LYS A 123 -18.16 2.94 0.65
CA LYS A 123 -19.26 2.65 -0.29
C LYS A 123 -19.57 1.16 -0.45
N SER A 124 -18.59 0.29 -0.15
CA SER A 124 -18.69 -1.17 -0.27
C SER A 124 -19.17 -1.86 1.01
N TYR A 125 -19.07 -1.21 2.16
CA TYR A 125 -19.49 -1.78 3.44
C TYR A 125 -20.99 -2.15 3.43
N GLY A 126 -21.29 -3.40 3.82
CA GLY A 126 -22.64 -3.97 3.79
C GLY A 126 -23.13 -4.37 2.39
N LYS A 127 -22.32 -4.20 1.34
CA LYS A 127 -22.67 -4.55 -0.05
C LYS A 127 -21.73 -5.61 -0.63
N VAL A 128 -20.43 -5.51 -0.34
CA VAL A 128 -19.40 -6.47 -0.74
C VAL A 128 -18.99 -7.27 0.49
N GLU A 129 -19.35 -8.55 0.55
CA GLU A 129 -19.16 -9.41 1.73
C GLU A 129 -17.69 -9.51 2.15
N SER A 130 -16.77 -9.69 1.19
CA SER A 130 -15.34 -9.80 1.46
C SER A 130 -14.77 -8.53 2.12
N LEU A 131 -15.13 -7.34 1.63
CA LEU A 131 -14.69 -6.07 2.20
C LEU A 131 -15.39 -5.76 3.53
N THR A 132 -16.67 -6.10 3.66
CA THR A 132 -17.42 -5.97 4.92
C THR A 132 -16.74 -6.77 6.02
N LYS A 133 -16.36 -8.01 5.72
CA LYS A 133 -15.62 -8.86 6.65
C LYS A 133 -14.27 -8.26 7.04
N ILE A 134 -13.51 -7.72 6.09
CA ILE A 134 -12.24 -7.06 6.37
C ILE A 134 -12.45 -5.86 7.33
N ILE A 135 -13.45 -5.00 7.09
CA ILE A 135 -13.79 -3.85 7.94
C ILE A 135 -14.26 -4.30 9.34
N ASP A 136 -14.99 -5.39 9.43
CA ASP A 136 -15.47 -5.94 10.70
C ASP A 136 -14.33 -6.56 11.51
N GLU A 137 -13.39 -7.26 10.87
CA GLU A 137 -12.31 -7.98 11.56
C GLU A 137 -11.03 -7.14 11.77
N ARG A 138 -10.88 -5.97 11.13
CA ARG A 138 -9.66 -5.14 11.17
C ARG A 138 -9.96 -3.68 11.56
N ALA A 139 -8.90 -2.93 11.80
CA ALA A 139 -8.93 -1.48 11.84
C ALA A 139 -7.93 -0.91 10.82
N PHE A 140 -8.19 0.30 10.34
CA PHE A 140 -7.32 0.99 9.39
C PHE A 140 -7.04 2.41 9.85
N TYR A 141 -5.79 2.84 9.67
CA TYR A 141 -5.33 4.20 9.86
C TYR A 141 -4.84 4.71 8.52
N PHE A 142 -5.47 5.75 7.99
CA PHE A 142 -5.17 6.31 6.67
C PHE A 142 -4.58 7.70 6.81
N LEU A 143 -3.36 7.91 6.29
CA LEU A 143 -2.69 9.22 6.23
C LEU A 143 -2.40 9.59 4.76
N PRO A 144 -3.32 10.26 4.05
CA PRO A 144 -3.14 10.54 2.63
C PRO A 144 -1.98 11.48 2.30
N MET A 145 -1.61 12.36 3.23
CA MET A 145 -0.59 13.38 3.03
C MET A 145 0.37 13.39 4.21
N GLU A 146 1.46 12.61 4.13
CA GLU A 146 2.55 12.72 5.10
C GLU A 146 3.30 14.05 4.97
N ASN A 147 3.50 14.53 3.74
CA ASN A 147 4.15 15.80 3.46
C ASN A 147 3.14 16.82 2.88
N PRO A 148 2.22 17.36 3.70
CA PRO A 148 1.20 18.30 3.22
C PRO A 148 1.82 19.60 2.69
N ASP A 149 2.98 20.02 3.19
CA ASP A 149 3.66 21.22 2.73
C ASP A 149 4.24 21.05 1.33
N GLY A 150 4.96 19.95 1.08
CA GLY A 150 5.50 19.63 -0.23
C GLY A 150 4.39 19.43 -1.27
N ARG A 151 3.25 18.83 -0.87
CA ARG A 151 2.08 18.71 -1.74
C ARG A 151 1.52 20.08 -2.12
N ASP A 152 1.21 20.91 -1.13
CA ASP A 152 0.61 22.24 -1.35
C ASP A 152 1.51 23.10 -2.23
N TYR A 153 2.83 23.08 -1.96
CA TYR A 153 3.83 23.74 -2.79
C TYR A 153 3.80 23.21 -4.24
N TRP A 154 3.73 21.90 -4.44
CA TRP A 154 3.69 21.29 -5.76
C TRP A 154 2.53 21.79 -6.61
N PHE A 155 1.34 21.93 -6.03
CA PHE A 155 0.15 22.42 -6.76
C PHE A 155 0.22 23.91 -7.04
N HIS A 156 0.61 24.72 -6.05
CA HIS A 156 0.47 26.17 -6.10
C HIS A 156 1.71 26.95 -6.53
N GLN A 157 2.86 26.28 -6.65
CA GLN A 157 4.10 26.89 -7.13
C GLN A 157 4.59 26.25 -8.44
N PRO A 158 5.40 26.99 -9.22
CA PRO A 158 6.08 26.43 -10.37
C PRO A 158 6.97 25.26 -9.99
N ASN A 159 6.85 24.16 -10.72
CA ASN A 159 7.58 22.94 -10.44
C ASN A 159 7.89 22.16 -11.71
N THR A 160 8.77 21.18 -11.55
CA THR A 160 9.02 20.12 -12.53
C THR A 160 8.26 18.86 -12.11
N PRO A 161 8.25 17.77 -12.91
CA PRO A 161 7.76 16.48 -12.42
C PRO A 161 8.53 15.91 -11.22
N SER A 162 9.76 16.39 -10.98
CA SER A 162 10.67 15.85 -9.95
C SER A 162 10.76 16.72 -8.69
N SER A 163 10.26 17.96 -8.74
CA SER A 163 10.19 18.88 -7.60
C SER A 163 8.72 19.16 -7.27
N SER A 164 8.35 19.54 -6.05
CA SER A 164 9.13 19.51 -4.81
C SER A 164 9.02 18.12 -4.17
N ARG A 165 10.15 17.41 -4.07
CA ARG A 165 10.22 16.09 -3.44
C ARG A 165 10.19 16.20 -1.92
N SER A 166 10.96 17.16 -1.38
CA SER A 166 11.13 17.42 0.05
C SER A 166 9.89 18.07 0.69
N GLY A 167 9.93 18.27 2.00
CA GLY A 167 9.03 19.23 2.65
C GLY A 167 9.50 20.68 2.45
N GLN A 168 8.88 21.63 3.14
CA GLN A 168 9.13 23.08 2.97
C GLN A 168 9.79 23.70 4.22
N ARG A 169 10.88 23.06 4.68
CA ARG A 169 11.79 23.63 5.69
C ARG A 169 12.94 24.33 4.99
N PRO A 170 13.31 25.56 5.40
CA PRO A 170 14.50 26.21 4.86
C PRO A 170 15.75 25.37 5.12
N VAL A 171 16.58 25.18 4.10
CA VAL A 171 17.87 24.47 4.21
C VAL A 171 18.93 25.22 3.40
N ASP A 172 20.09 25.37 4.01
CA ASP A 172 21.33 25.81 3.38
C ASP A 172 21.93 24.57 2.71
N ASN A 173 21.62 24.34 1.43
CA ASN A 173 21.90 23.07 0.78
C ASN A 173 23.37 22.94 0.32
N ASP A 174 24.05 24.06 0.11
CA ASP A 174 25.43 24.10 -0.37
C ASP A 174 26.43 24.55 0.72
N HIS A 175 25.93 24.86 1.92
CA HIS A 175 26.67 25.23 3.13
C HIS A 175 27.39 26.57 3.03
N ASP A 176 26.82 27.52 2.30
CA ASP A 176 27.39 28.86 2.12
C ASP A 176 26.94 29.87 3.20
N GLY A 177 25.93 29.50 4.00
CA GLY A 177 25.41 30.24 5.14
C GLY A 177 24.08 30.95 4.90
N GLU A 178 23.53 30.88 3.69
CA GLU A 178 22.20 31.37 3.35
C GLU A 178 21.24 30.21 3.02
N PHE A 179 19.93 30.48 2.87
CA PHE A 179 18.91 29.43 2.77
C PHE A 179 17.98 29.66 1.56
N ASP A 180 17.82 28.64 0.72
CA ASP A 180 16.89 28.59 -0.41
C ASP A 180 17.10 29.78 -1.40
N GLU A 181 18.34 30.12 -1.74
CA GLU A 181 18.70 31.37 -2.44
C GLU A 181 18.53 31.36 -3.96
N ASP A 182 18.60 30.20 -4.61
CA ASP A 182 18.58 30.08 -6.09
C ASP A 182 17.59 28.98 -6.55
N PRO A 183 16.26 29.19 -6.37
CA PRO A 183 15.25 28.28 -6.88
C PRO A 183 15.05 28.43 -8.40
N PRO A 184 14.51 27.40 -9.07
CA PRO A 184 13.96 27.57 -10.40
C PRO A 184 12.98 28.74 -10.52
N ASN A 185 13.23 29.58 -11.52
CA ASN A 185 12.43 30.75 -11.81
C ASN A 185 11.51 30.46 -13.01
N ASP A 186 10.21 30.68 -12.81
CA ASP A 186 9.18 30.62 -13.88
C ASP A 186 9.20 31.94 -14.67
N ILE A 187 10.08 32.01 -15.67
CA ILE A 187 10.33 33.17 -16.52
C ILE A 187 9.12 33.45 -17.42
N ASP A 188 8.45 32.40 -17.92
CA ASP A 188 7.29 32.55 -18.81
C ASP A 188 5.94 32.65 -18.08
N GLY A 189 5.91 32.34 -16.79
CA GLY A 189 4.77 32.54 -15.89
C GLY A 189 3.66 31.53 -16.08
N ASP A 190 3.96 30.35 -16.62
CA ASP A 190 2.97 29.32 -16.94
C ASP A 190 2.72 28.31 -15.79
N GLY A 191 3.47 28.42 -14.69
CA GLY A 191 3.37 27.55 -13.52
C GLY A 191 4.14 26.24 -13.65
N ASN A 192 4.99 26.09 -14.67
CA ASN A 192 5.84 24.93 -14.89
C ASN A 192 7.28 25.36 -15.10
N ILE A 193 8.20 24.69 -14.40
CA ILE A 193 9.62 24.86 -14.68
C ILE A 193 9.98 23.94 -15.83
N THR A 194 10.11 24.50 -17.03
CA THR A 194 10.37 23.71 -18.24
C THR A 194 11.85 23.76 -18.63
N GLN A 195 12.19 23.56 -19.91
CA GLN A 195 13.57 23.53 -20.37
C GLN A 195 13.93 24.78 -21.15
N MET A 196 15.17 25.23 -20.99
CA MET A 196 15.70 26.42 -21.65
C MET A 196 16.81 26.10 -22.66
N TYR A 197 16.73 26.73 -23.82
CA TYR A 197 17.76 26.73 -24.87
C TYR A 197 18.23 28.16 -25.13
N ALA A 198 19.53 28.39 -25.01
CA ALA A 198 20.14 29.69 -25.31
C ALA A 198 20.87 29.66 -26.65
N ARG A 199 20.94 30.84 -27.28
CA ARG A 199 21.66 31.01 -28.54
C ARG A 199 23.15 30.82 -28.33
N ASP A 200 23.72 29.84 -29.04
CA ASP A 200 25.14 29.52 -28.99
C ASP A 200 25.61 29.17 -30.42
N PRO A 201 26.45 30.00 -31.07
CA PRO A 201 26.95 29.72 -32.42
C PRO A 201 27.70 28.38 -32.56
N LEU A 202 28.19 27.79 -31.47
CA LEU A 202 28.83 26.47 -31.43
C LEU A 202 27.90 25.38 -30.88
N GLY A 203 26.66 25.76 -30.55
CA GLY A 203 25.68 24.92 -29.92
C GLY A 203 25.29 23.72 -30.78
N GLN A 204 25.09 22.60 -30.10
CA GLN A 204 24.88 21.29 -30.73
C GLN A 204 23.40 20.94 -30.91
N TYR A 205 22.50 21.92 -30.72
CA TYR A 205 21.07 21.75 -30.91
C TYR A 205 20.54 22.69 -31.99
N LYS A 206 19.56 22.21 -32.73
CA LYS A 206 18.76 22.97 -33.70
C LYS A 206 17.28 22.73 -33.43
N ILE A 207 16.43 23.66 -33.86
CA ILE A 207 14.99 23.39 -33.92
C ILE A 207 14.80 22.19 -34.85
N ASP A 208 14.04 21.22 -34.38
CA ASP A 208 13.77 19.99 -35.11
C ASP A 208 13.03 20.33 -36.41
N PRO A 209 13.57 19.97 -37.58
CA PRO A 209 12.99 20.36 -38.86
C PRO A 209 11.66 19.64 -39.15
N ASP A 210 11.41 18.50 -38.50
CA ASP A 210 10.19 17.71 -38.69
C ASP A 210 9.09 18.12 -37.69
N ASP A 211 9.47 18.76 -36.58
CA ASP A 211 8.55 19.25 -35.56
C ASP A 211 9.15 20.47 -34.84
N ASP A 212 8.75 21.67 -35.27
CA ASP A 212 9.29 22.95 -34.78
C ASP A 212 9.03 23.22 -33.29
N ARG A 213 8.25 22.36 -32.64
CA ARG A 213 8.07 22.29 -31.20
C ARG A 213 9.28 21.69 -30.48
N PHE A 214 10.22 21.00 -31.13
CA PHE A 214 11.33 20.35 -30.43
C PHE A 214 12.69 20.91 -30.82
N PHE A 215 13.65 20.70 -29.93
CA PHE A 215 15.06 20.80 -30.26
C PHE A 215 15.62 19.39 -30.45
N THR A 216 16.38 19.21 -31.51
CA THR A 216 17.11 17.98 -31.79
C THR A 216 18.60 18.24 -31.84
N ARG A 217 19.39 17.22 -31.52
CA ARG A 217 20.85 17.31 -31.58
C ARG A 217 21.29 17.31 -33.05
N VAL A 218 22.27 18.14 -33.38
CA VAL A 218 22.90 18.08 -34.71
C VAL A 218 23.60 16.74 -34.93
N GLY A 219 23.61 16.29 -36.19
CA GLY A 219 24.31 15.08 -36.58
C GLY A 219 25.83 15.20 -36.43
N PRO A 220 26.58 14.08 -36.36
CA PRO A 220 28.04 14.10 -36.19
C PRO A 220 28.81 14.89 -37.26
N ASP A 221 28.24 14.99 -38.46
CA ASP A 221 28.83 15.64 -39.62
C ASP A 221 28.11 16.95 -40.01
N GLU A 222 27.20 17.43 -39.17
CA GLU A 222 26.46 18.67 -39.40
C GLU A 222 27.15 19.88 -38.76
N GLU A 223 26.97 21.06 -39.37
CA GLU A 223 27.39 22.33 -38.78
C GLU A 223 26.66 22.58 -37.44
N PRO A 224 27.25 23.37 -36.51
CA PRO A 224 26.59 23.75 -35.26
C PRO A 224 25.16 24.28 -35.48
N GLY A 225 24.23 23.81 -34.66
CA GLY A 225 22.80 24.09 -34.78
C GLY A 225 22.40 25.47 -34.27
N GLY A 226 23.31 26.17 -33.59
CA GLY A 226 23.11 27.54 -33.12
C GLY A 226 22.46 27.65 -31.74
N TRP A 227 22.21 26.53 -31.06
CA TRP A 227 21.59 26.48 -29.74
C TRP A 227 22.26 25.48 -28.81
N SER A 228 22.35 25.86 -27.53
CA SER A 228 22.81 25.00 -26.45
C SER A 228 21.70 24.85 -25.42
N ARG A 229 21.50 23.62 -24.93
CA ARG A 229 20.58 23.35 -23.81
C ARG A 229 21.24 23.86 -22.54
N VAL A 230 20.57 24.76 -21.83
CA VAL A 230 21.13 25.42 -20.64
C VAL A 230 20.66 24.73 -19.36
N GLY A 231 19.45 24.16 -19.37
CA GLY A 231 18.93 23.44 -18.21
C GLY A 231 17.45 23.68 -18.04
N GLN A 232 17.02 23.64 -16.78
CA GLN A 232 15.69 24.07 -16.38
C GLN A 232 15.58 25.60 -16.50
N GLU A 233 14.35 26.06 -16.58
CA GLU A 233 14.01 27.47 -16.50
C GLU A 233 14.46 28.07 -15.16
N GLY A 234 15.13 29.21 -15.21
CA GLY A 234 15.92 29.71 -14.09
C GLY A 234 16.75 30.93 -14.44
N ILE A 235 17.09 31.74 -13.45
CA ILE A 235 18.11 32.81 -13.55
C ILE A 235 19.17 32.60 -12.46
N ASP A 236 20.33 33.22 -12.62
CA ASP A 236 21.41 33.24 -11.63
C ASP A 236 21.11 34.36 -10.62
N ASP A 237 20.35 34.05 -9.57
CA ASP A 237 19.81 35.03 -8.63
C ASP A 237 20.87 35.61 -7.67
N ASP A 238 21.91 34.83 -7.35
CA ASP A 238 22.98 35.17 -6.41
C ASP A 238 24.28 35.66 -7.11
N GLY A 239 24.40 35.42 -8.42
CA GLY A 239 25.52 35.87 -9.25
C GLY A 239 26.76 34.98 -9.15
N ASP A 240 26.63 33.73 -8.71
CA ASP A 240 27.74 32.77 -8.60
C ASP A 240 28.11 32.11 -9.94
N GLY A 241 27.26 32.30 -10.97
CA GLY A 241 27.42 31.77 -12.32
C GLY A 241 26.73 30.44 -12.55
N ARG A 242 25.94 29.94 -11.58
CA ARG A 242 25.06 28.78 -11.69
C ARG A 242 23.60 29.24 -11.71
N ILE A 243 22.70 28.30 -11.99
CA ILE A 243 21.28 28.57 -12.15
C ILE A 243 20.55 27.39 -11.50
N ASN A 244 19.60 27.68 -10.61
CA ASN A 244 18.72 26.72 -9.94
C ASN A 244 19.43 25.75 -8.98
N GLU A 245 20.44 26.20 -8.25
CA GLU A 245 21.23 25.32 -7.38
C GLU A 245 20.74 25.24 -5.93
N ASP A 246 19.92 26.19 -5.46
CA ASP A 246 19.46 26.25 -4.06
C ASP A 246 17.97 26.59 -3.92
N GLY A 247 17.10 25.66 -4.33
CA GLY A 247 15.64 25.81 -4.16
C GLY A 247 15.10 25.21 -2.85
N PRO A 248 13.87 25.57 -2.43
CA PRO A 248 13.24 25.06 -1.21
C PRO A 248 13.31 23.54 -1.04
N GLY A 249 13.94 23.09 0.05
CA GLY A 249 13.97 21.67 0.43
C GLY A 249 15.37 21.12 0.69
N GLY A 250 15.81 20.14 -0.10
CA GLY A 250 17.14 19.52 0.02
C GLY A 250 17.31 18.42 1.07
N TYR A 251 16.25 18.07 1.80
CA TYR A 251 16.19 16.87 2.64
C TYR A 251 15.17 15.84 2.13
N ASP A 252 15.29 14.58 2.52
CA ASP A 252 14.38 13.50 2.11
C ASP A 252 13.69 12.92 3.36
N PRO A 253 12.37 13.13 3.55
CA PRO A 253 11.65 12.59 4.70
C PRO A 253 11.74 11.05 4.79
N ASN A 254 11.90 10.36 3.65
CA ASN A 254 12.13 8.92 3.61
C ASN A 254 13.62 8.54 3.83
N ARG A 255 14.40 9.41 4.49
CA ARG A 255 15.73 9.14 5.08
C ARG A 255 15.80 9.50 6.56
N ASN A 256 14.67 9.89 7.16
CA ASN A 256 14.63 10.42 8.53
C ASN A 256 14.21 9.39 9.59
N TRP A 257 14.14 8.11 9.24
CA TRP A 257 13.61 7.06 10.12
C TRP A 257 14.71 6.34 10.90
N PRO A 258 14.44 5.80 12.12
CA PRO A 258 15.51 5.27 13.00
C PRO A 258 16.29 4.06 12.50
N SER A 259 15.71 3.20 11.66
CA SER A 259 16.40 1.98 11.21
C SER A 259 17.54 2.29 10.26
N ASP A 260 18.74 1.89 10.66
CA ASP A 260 19.99 2.12 9.91
C ASP A 260 20.12 3.57 9.43
N TRP A 261 19.66 4.53 10.24
CA TRP A 261 19.85 5.95 9.94
C TRP A 261 21.34 6.28 9.88
N GLN A 262 21.73 7.04 8.87
CA GLN A 262 23.10 7.47 8.67
C GLN A 262 23.15 9.00 8.55
N PRO A 263 24.23 9.64 9.02
CA PRO A 263 24.40 11.10 8.91
C PRO A 263 24.50 11.55 7.44
N GLU A 264 24.23 12.84 7.21
CA GLU A 264 24.15 13.50 5.90
C GLU A 264 25.31 13.18 4.93
N HIS A 265 26.55 13.09 5.44
CA HIS A 265 27.73 12.78 4.63
C HIS A 265 27.80 11.33 4.11
N ILE A 266 26.91 10.45 4.59
CA ILE A 266 26.73 9.07 4.13
C ILE A 266 25.40 8.95 3.38
N GLN A 267 24.32 9.47 3.98
CA GLN A 267 22.98 9.48 3.40
C GLN A 267 22.52 10.93 3.25
N TYR A 268 22.60 11.43 2.02
CA TYR A 268 22.02 12.73 1.69
C TYR A 268 20.53 12.78 2.03
N GLY A 269 20.09 13.92 2.54
CA GLY A 269 18.75 14.27 2.98
C GLY A 269 18.31 13.66 4.31
N ALA A 270 19.20 13.00 5.06
CA ALA A 270 18.86 12.34 6.32
C ALA A 270 18.62 13.30 7.48
N THR A 271 19.09 14.55 7.36
CA THR A 271 19.01 15.64 8.34
C THR A 271 19.83 15.37 9.62
N ASP A 272 19.45 15.95 10.76
CA ASP A 272 20.27 15.99 11.98
C ASP A 272 20.28 14.68 12.79
N TYR A 273 19.13 14.00 12.89
CA TYR A 273 18.93 12.77 13.66
C TYR A 273 17.58 12.12 13.27
N PRO A 274 17.34 10.82 13.59
CA PRO A 274 16.06 10.19 13.30
C PRO A 274 14.86 10.89 13.96
N PHE A 275 13.76 11.07 13.23
CA PHE A 275 12.58 11.82 13.68
C PHE A 275 12.86 13.29 14.03
N SER A 276 13.88 13.89 13.42
CA SER A 276 14.10 15.34 13.49
C SER A 276 12.96 16.10 12.80
N LEU A 277 12.39 15.55 11.73
CA LEU A 277 11.26 16.12 11.01
C LEU A 277 9.96 15.94 11.82
N PRO A 278 9.14 17.00 11.99
CA PRO A 278 7.89 16.90 12.75
C PRO A 278 6.91 15.90 12.13
N GLU A 279 6.89 15.78 10.80
CA GLU A 279 6.02 14.85 10.07
C GLU A 279 6.34 13.38 10.39
N CYS A 280 7.58 12.96 10.15
CA CYS A 280 8.03 11.59 10.45
C CYS A 280 7.89 11.26 11.94
N ARG A 281 8.14 12.24 12.82
CA ARG A 281 7.98 12.08 14.27
C ARG A 281 6.52 11.87 14.69
N ALA A 282 5.57 12.58 14.08
CA ALA A 282 4.15 12.42 14.38
C ALA A 282 3.68 10.99 14.04
N ILE A 283 4.07 10.48 12.86
CA ILE A 283 3.77 9.11 12.43
C ILE A 283 4.45 8.09 13.33
N GLY A 284 5.74 8.28 13.61
CA GLY A 284 6.50 7.41 14.49
C GLY A 284 5.88 7.28 15.89
N GLN A 285 5.47 8.40 16.48
CA GLN A 285 4.77 8.42 17.78
C GLN A 285 3.41 7.72 17.72
N PHE A 286 2.64 7.95 16.66
CA PHE A 286 1.36 7.28 16.45
C PHE A 286 1.54 5.75 16.39
N LEU A 287 2.48 5.25 15.59
CA LEU A 287 2.73 3.81 15.43
C LEU A 287 3.23 3.16 16.72
N ILE A 288 4.11 3.83 17.48
CA ILE A 288 4.57 3.35 18.80
C ILE A 288 3.40 3.26 19.79
N ALA A 289 2.44 4.18 19.73
CA ALA A 289 1.23 4.16 20.56
C ALA A 289 0.20 3.10 20.14
N HIS A 290 0.31 2.57 18.91
CA HIS A 290 -0.62 1.59 18.33
C HIS A 290 0.10 0.27 17.97
N PRO A 291 0.58 -0.49 18.97
CA PRO A 291 1.37 -1.70 18.72
C PRO A 291 0.57 -2.83 18.03
N ASN A 292 -0.76 -2.70 17.95
CA ASN A 292 -1.64 -3.60 17.23
C ASN A 292 -1.58 -3.46 15.69
N VAL A 293 -0.81 -2.50 15.16
CA VAL A 293 -0.52 -2.42 13.73
C VAL A 293 0.36 -3.59 13.31
N ALA A 294 -0.12 -4.39 12.36
CA ALA A 294 0.57 -5.60 11.88
C ALA A 294 1.05 -5.49 10.43
N ALA A 295 0.45 -4.60 9.65
CA ALA A 295 0.86 -4.30 8.28
C ALA A 295 0.96 -2.79 8.02
N TYR A 296 1.82 -2.44 7.06
CA TYR A 296 2.04 -1.08 6.59
C TYR A 296 1.99 -1.05 5.06
N GLN A 297 1.36 -0.03 4.48
CA GLN A 297 1.42 0.24 3.05
C GLN A 297 1.74 1.71 2.83
N SER A 298 2.94 1.95 2.31
CA SER A 298 3.40 3.27 1.90
C SER A 298 3.27 3.40 0.39
N TYR A 299 2.57 4.43 -0.09
CA TYR A 299 2.47 4.72 -1.51
C TYR A 299 3.45 5.81 -1.92
N HIS A 300 4.21 5.51 -2.97
CA HIS A 300 5.26 6.33 -3.56
C HIS A 300 5.10 6.45 -5.07
N ASN A 301 6.01 7.17 -5.71
CA ASN A 301 6.10 7.22 -7.16
C ASN A 301 7.51 7.61 -7.67
N SER A 302 8.08 6.97 -8.69
CA SER A 302 7.50 6.14 -9.75
C SER A 302 8.38 4.93 -10.06
N GLY A 303 7.79 3.93 -10.73
CA GLY A 303 8.55 2.87 -11.38
C GLY A 303 7.75 1.60 -11.64
N GLY A 304 6.55 1.47 -11.10
CA GLY A 304 5.79 0.22 -11.09
C GLY A 304 6.56 -0.81 -10.28
N MET A 305 6.59 -0.66 -8.95
CA MET A 305 7.35 -1.56 -8.09
C MET A 305 6.56 -1.87 -6.81
N ILE A 306 6.69 -3.12 -6.35
CA ILE A 306 6.33 -3.54 -5.00
C ILE A 306 7.66 -3.77 -4.28
N LEU A 307 7.99 -2.91 -3.33
CA LEU A 307 9.26 -2.91 -2.63
C LEU A 307 9.07 -3.43 -1.20
N ARG A 308 10.03 -4.24 -0.74
CA ARG A 308 10.18 -4.65 0.65
C ARG A 308 11.62 -4.47 1.11
N GLY A 309 11.83 -4.38 2.42
CA GLY A 309 13.18 -4.39 3.00
C GLY A 309 13.88 -5.75 2.89
N PRO A 310 15.17 -5.87 3.21
CA PRO A 310 16.01 -4.83 3.76
C PRO A 310 16.38 -3.77 2.73
N ALA A 311 16.59 -2.55 3.21
CA ALA A 311 17.09 -1.44 2.40
C ALA A 311 18.61 -1.37 2.28
N ALA A 312 19.39 -2.02 3.15
CA ALA A 312 20.84 -2.03 3.05
C ALA A 312 21.42 -3.41 2.77
N SER A 313 22.45 -3.47 1.93
CA SER A 313 23.05 -4.73 1.45
C SER A 313 23.67 -5.61 2.53
N TYR A 314 23.98 -5.04 3.70
CA TYR A 314 24.52 -5.75 4.85
C TYR A 314 23.47 -6.16 5.89
N ILE A 315 22.20 -5.76 5.69
CA ILE A 315 21.08 -6.18 6.53
C ILE A 315 20.43 -7.41 5.89
N SER A 316 20.00 -8.36 6.72
CA SER A 316 19.31 -9.56 6.24
C SER A 316 18.11 -9.87 7.11
N TYR A 317 17.00 -10.25 6.48
CA TYR A 317 15.79 -10.66 7.17
C TYR A 317 15.75 -12.19 7.31
N PRO A 318 15.17 -12.73 8.40
CA PRO A 318 14.99 -14.17 8.55
C PRO A 318 14.20 -14.76 7.37
N ARG A 319 14.59 -15.96 6.91
CA ARG A 319 13.94 -16.60 5.74
C ARG A 319 12.43 -16.77 5.91
N SER A 320 11.96 -17.04 7.13
CA SER A 320 10.52 -17.15 7.42
C SER A 320 9.75 -15.87 7.13
N ASP A 321 10.36 -14.71 7.35
CA ASP A 321 9.73 -13.41 7.11
C ASP A 321 9.82 -13.05 5.63
N ILE A 322 10.94 -13.39 4.96
CA ILE A 322 11.05 -13.27 3.49
C ILE A 322 9.96 -14.11 2.79
N MET A 323 9.66 -15.32 3.27
CA MET A 323 8.60 -16.16 2.71
C MET A 323 7.19 -15.57 2.88
N VAL A 324 6.98 -14.70 3.88
CA VAL A 324 5.73 -13.93 4.02
C VAL A 324 5.67 -12.89 2.91
N TYR A 325 6.75 -12.12 2.72
CA TYR A 325 6.85 -11.15 1.63
C TYR A 325 6.66 -11.80 0.26
N GLU A 326 7.36 -12.88 -0.05
CA GLU A 326 7.25 -13.59 -1.34
C GLU A 326 5.81 -14.03 -1.64
N GLN A 327 5.10 -14.62 -0.68
CA GLN A 327 3.71 -15.04 -0.86
C GLN A 327 2.74 -13.86 -1.08
N LEU A 328 3.00 -12.72 -0.44
CA LEU A 328 2.18 -11.53 -0.60
C LEU A 328 2.46 -10.84 -1.94
N MET A 329 3.74 -10.71 -2.30
CA MET A 329 4.21 -10.08 -3.53
C MET A 329 3.80 -10.84 -4.78
N GLU A 330 3.79 -12.18 -4.75
CA GLU A 330 3.32 -13.01 -5.88
C GLU A 330 1.89 -12.64 -6.29
N VAL A 331 0.98 -12.52 -5.31
CA VAL A 331 -0.40 -12.06 -5.58
C VAL A 331 -0.42 -10.58 -5.96
N GLY A 332 0.47 -9.77 -5.37
CA GLY A 332 0.63 -8.37 -5.72
C GLY A 332 0.99 -8.15 -7.19
N GLY A 333 1.95 -8.91 -7.72
CA GLY A 333 2.38 -8.87 -9.12
C GLY A 333 1.25 -9.22 -10.10
N ASP A 334 0.41 -10.19 -9.74
CA ASP A 334 -0.78 -10.54 -10.52
C ASP A 334 -1.82 -9.40 -10.56
N LEU A 335 -2.03 -8.70 -9.44
CA LEU A 335 -3.01 -7.61 -9.34
C LEU A 335 -2.50 -6.30 -9.99
N LEU A 336 -1.18 -6.10 -9.98
CA LEU A 336 -0.48 -4.91 -10.41
C LEU A 336 0.39 -5.20 -11.65
N PRO A 337 -0.22 -5.31 -12.86
CA PRO A 337 0.55 -5.57 -14.06
C PRO A 337 1.62 -4.50 -14.27
N PHE A 338 2.76 -4.94 -14.81
CA PHE A 338 3.97 -4.15 -15.01
C PHE A 338 4.71 -3.74 -13.72
N TYR A 339 4.21 -4.12 -12.54
CA TYR A 339 4.96 -3.90 -11.31
C TYR A 339 6.03 -4.96 -11.15
N ARG A 340 7.20 -4.55 -10.67
CA ARG A 340 8.30 -5.45 -10.33
C ARG A 340 8.33 -5.69 -8.82
N GLU A 341 8.37 -6.96 -8.45
CA GLU A 341 8.56 -7.42 -7.08
C GLU A 341 10.05 -7.33 -6.74
N MET A 342 10.44 -6.44 -5.83
CA MET A 342 11.86 -6.18 -5.56
C MET A 342 12.14 -6.03 -4.07
N ALA A 343 13.36 -6.40 -3.67
CA ALA A 343 13.99 -5.82 -2.50
C ALA A 343 14.41 -4.38 -2.77
N THR A 344 14.34 -3.50 -1.77
CA THR A 344 15.04 -2.21 -1.84
C THR A 344 16.54 -2.45 -2.06
N SER A 345 17.16 -3.34 -1.29
CA SER A 345 18.51 -3.88 -1.57
C SER A 345 18.51 -5.41 -1.55
N PRO A 346 19.15 -6.09 -2.52
CA PRO A 346 20.10 -5.57 -3.50
C PRO A 346 19.51 -5.17 -4.86
N ASP A 347 18.19 -5.30 -5.06
CA ASP A 347 17.62 -5.23 -6.41
C ASP A 347 17.50 -3.79 -6.95
N LEU A 348 17.39 -2.78 -6.07
CA LEU A 348 17.26 -1.37 -6.44
C LEU A 348 18.51 -0.55 -6.06
N TYR A 349 18.61 -0.06 -4.82
CA TYR A 349 19.78 0.63 -4.28
C TYR A 349 19.74 0.63 -2.74
N THR A 350 20.88 0.91 -2.10
CA THR A 350 20.92 1.01 -0.63
C THR A 350 20.24 2.29 -0.14
N VAL A 351 19.32 2.15 0.82
CA VAL A 351 18.64 3.26 1.52
C VAL A 351 18.95 3.15 3.02
N HIS A 352 19.27 4.29 3.62
CA HIS A 352 19.45 4.43 5.07
C HIS A 352 18.33 5.30 5.66
N GLY A 353 17.78 4.90 6.80
CA GLY A 353 16.70 5.64 7.45
C GLY A 353 15.38 5.66 6.67
N GLY A 354 15.05 4.56 5.98
CA GLY A 354 13.78 4.40 5.26
C GLY A 354 12.60 4.08 6.17
N GLU A 355 11.41 4.57 5.80
CA GLU A 355 10.17 4.40 6.54
C GLU A 355 9.79 2.93 6.74
N THR A 356 9.62 2.20 5.64
CA THR A 356 9.16 0.81 5.67
C THR A 356 10.19 -0.16 6.25
N ASP A 357 11.47 0.21 6.23
CA ASP A 357 12.52 -0.52 6.94
C ASP A 357 12.37 -0.34 8.44
N TRP A 358 12.13 0.88 8.93
CA TRP A 358 11.89 1.12 10.34
C TRP A 358 10.62 0.45 10.86
N THR A 359 9.51 0.47 10.12
CA THR A 359 8.28 -0.18 10.57
C THR A 359 8.46 -1.70 10.68
N PHE A 360 9.23 -2.34 9.80
CA PHE A 360 9.54 -3.76 9.93
C PHE A 360 10.61 -4.05 10.98
N GLU A 361 11.79 -3.45 10.87
CA GLU A 361 12.94 -3.74 11.73
C GLU A 361 12.77 -3.19 13.15
N GLY A 362 12.08 -2.07 13.31
CA GLY A 362 11.85 -1.41 14.60
C GLY A 362 10.56 -1.85 15.30
N LEU A 363 9.52 -2.22 14.55
CA LEU A 363 8.18 -2.52 15.10
C LEU A 363 7.60 -3.89 14.70
N GLY A 364 8.29 -4.67 13.86
CA GLY A 364 7.82 -5.97 13.39
C GLY A 364 6.56 -5.89 12.53
N ILE A 365 6.36 -4.80 11.79
CA ILE A 365 5.22 -4.57 10.89
C ILE A 365 5.61 -5.01 9.48
N PHE A 366 4.85 -5.92 8.86
CA PHE A 366 5.11 -6.31 7.47
C PHE A 366 4.71 -5.19 6.53
N SER A 367 5.68 -4.65 5.79
CA SER A 367 5.57 -3.33 5.19
C SER A 367 5.98 -3.34 3.72
N PHE A 368 5.21 -2.63 2.89
CA PHE A 368 5.53 -2.44 1.48
C PHE A 368 5.59 -0.97 1.12
N THR A 369 6.52 -0.63 0.24
CA THR A 369 6.48 0.60 -0.56
C THR A 369 5.99 0.24 -1.96
N ASN A 370 4.93 0.90 -2.43
CA ASN A 370 4.44 0.74 -3.80
C ASN A 370 4.79 1.97 -4.63
N GLU A 371 5.61 1.79 -5.66
CA GLU A 371 6.01 2.84 -6.60
C GLU A 371 5.05 2.85 -7.80
N LEU A 372 4.17 3.85 -7.85
CA LEU A 372 2.91 3.72 -8.57
C LEU A 372 3.01 3.74 -10.11
N TRP A 373 3.32 4.88 -10.72
CA TRP A 373 3.29 5.03 -12.18
C TRP A 373 4.47 4.32 -12.85
N THR A 374 4.24 3.76 -14.04
CA THR A 374 5.30 3.19 -14.90
C THR A 374 4.96 3.44 -16.37
N ASP A 375 5.98 3.78 -17.16
CA ASP A 375 5.85 4.04 -18.60
C ASP A 375 5.30 2.83 -19.37
N ASN A 376 5.46 1.61 -18.85
CA ASN A 376 4.91 0.39 -19.45
C ASN A 376 3.37 0.44 -19.58
N ARG A 377 2.70 1.25 -18.75
CA ARG A 377 1.26 1.46 -18.82
C ARG A 377 0.83 2.35 -19.99
N MET A 378 1.73 3.13 -20.60
CA MET A 378 1.38 4.02 -21.72
C MET A 378 0.77 3.24 -22.91
N TYR A 379 1.30 2.05 -23.20
CA TYR A 379 0.82 1.18 -24.27
C TYR A 379 0.45 -0.23 -23.78
N MET A 380 0.37 -0.43 -22.46
CA MET A 380 -0.02 -1.69 -21.81
C MET A 380 0.81 -2.89 -22.29
N ARG A 381 2.14 -2.77 -22.25
CA ARG A 381 3.07 -3.83 -22.67
C ARG A 381 4.33 -3.86 -21.78
N GLU A 382 5.02 -4.99 -21.76
CA GLU A 382 6.20 -5.18 -20.92
C GLU A 382 7.41 -4.37 -21.39
N GLU A 383 7.57 -4.16 -22.70
CA GLU A 383 8.64 -3.32 -23.22
C GLU A 383 8.31 -1.83 -23.05
N GLY A 384 9.18 -1.13 -22.33
CA GLY A 384 9.07 0.33 -22.17
C GLY A 384 8.96 1.06 -23.52
N PRO A 385 8.21 2.18 -23.57
CA PRO A 385 8.06 2.94 -24.81
C PRO A 385 9.42 3.48 -25.29
N SER A 386 9.58 3.62 -26.60
CA SER A 386 10.66 4.39 -27.21
C SER A 386 10.43 5.91 -27.03
N GLN A 387 11.41 6.73 -27.41
CA GLN A 387 11.24 8.19 -27.40
C GLN A 387 10.10 8.65 -28.32
N GLU A 388 9.98 8.05 -29.52
CA GLU A 388 8.89 8.37 -30.46
C GLU A 388 7.53 7.93 -29.94
N GLU A 389 7.45 6.79 -29.27
CA GLU A 389 6.20 6.35 -28.63
C GLU A 389 5.81 7.25 -27.45
N ARG A 390 6.76 7.75 -26.65
CA ARG A 390 6.43 8.76 -25.62
C ARG A 390 5.88 10.05 -26.25
N LYS A 391 6.45 10.50 -27.38
CA LYS A 391 5.92 11.64 -28.13
C LYS A 391 4.51 11.37 -28.64
N GLN A 392 4.28 10.20 -29.24
CA GLN A 392 2.96 9.79 -29.73
C GLN A 392 1.93 9.67 -28.60
N PHE A 393 2.30 9.13 -27.43
CA PHE A 393 1.41 9.04 -26.28
C PHE A 393 0.97 10.43 -25.83
N ARG A 394 1.93 11.34 -25.66
CA ARG A 394 1.67 12.74 -25.30
C ARG A 394 0.79 13.45 -26.33
N ASP A 395 1.08 13.30 -27.62
CA ASP A 395 0.40 14.06 -28.68
C ASP A 395 -0.96 13.47 -29.09
N LEU A 396 -1.11 12.13 -29.05
CA LEU A 396 -2.30 11.42 -29.54
C LEU A 396 -3.22 10.90 -28.44
N LEU A 397 -2.69 10.54 -27.27
CA LEU A 397 -3.51 10.11 -26.12
C LEU A 397 -3.74 11.24 -25.11
N GLN A 398 -2.72 12.06 -24.83
CA GLN A 398 -2.85 13.21 -23.94
C GLN A 398 -3.16 14.51 -24.69
N PHE A 399 -3.24 14.48 -26.03
CA PHE A 399 -3.58 15.64 -26.86
C PHE A 399 -2.74 16.91 -26.58
N GLY A 400 -1.50 16.72 -26.13
CA GLY A 400 -0.60 17.83 -25.79
C GLY A 400 -0.85 18.50 -24.43
N ASP A 401 -1.76 17.97 -23.60
CA ASP A 401 -2.18 18.58 -22.33
C ASP A 401 -1.04 18.76 -21.31
N VAL A 402 0.02 17.94 -21.43
CA VAL A 402 1.21 18.00 -20.57
C VAL A 402 2.43 18.63 -21.25
N TYR A 403 2.21 19.47 -22.26
CA TYR A 403 3.27 20.03 -23.10
C TYR A 403 3.12 21.53 -23.38
N VAL A 404 4.23 22.24 -23.25
CA VAL A 404 4.40 23.67 -23.51
C VAL A 404 5.29 23.82 -24.75
N PRO A 405 4.80 24.40 -25.86
CA PRO A 405 5.63 24.68 -27.03
C PRO A 405 6.77 25.63 -26.70
N TYR A 406 7.94 25.41 -27.31
CA TYR A 406 9.06 26.33 -27.09
C TYR A 406 8.77 27.72 -27.67
N THR A 407 8.78 28.72 -26.81
CA THR A 407 8.56 30.13 -27.16
C THR A 407 9.77 30.98 -26.79
N LYS A 408 9.95 32.11 -27.47
CA LYS A 408 11.09 33.01 -27.25
C LYS A 408 10.85 33.90 -26.04
N HIS A 409 11.86 34.00 -25.19
CA HIS A 409 11.88 34.87 -24.02
C HIS A 409 13.23 35.59 -23.91
N GLU A 410 13.25 36.70 -23.19
CA GLU A 410 14.48 37.45 -22.92
C GLU A 410 14.98 37.10 -21.52
N HIS A 411 16.17 36.50 -21.46
CA HIS A 411 16.84 36.13 -20.22
C HIS A 411 17.83 37.22 -19.78
N PRO A 412 17.88 37.59 -18.48
CA PRO A 412 18.73 38.67 -17.98
C PRO A 412 20.22 38.51 -18.34
N THR A 413 20.77 37.30 -18.22
CA THR A 413 22.20 37.02 -18.47
C THR A 413 22.51 36.34 -19.82
N LEU A 414 21.55 35.60 -20.40
CA LEU A 414 21.77 34.77 -21.59
C LEU A 414 21.23 35.41 -22.89
N GLY A 415 20.51 36.53 -22.80
CA GLY A 415 19.83 37.16 -23.92
C GLY A 415 18.62 36.34 -24.38
N THR A 416 18.35 36.29 -25.68
CA THR A 416 17.19 35.54 -26.20
C THR A 416 17.35 34.04 -25.97
N VAL A 417 16.41 33.46 -25.25
CA VAL A 417 16.29 32.03 -24.97
C VAL A 417 14.96 31.48 -25.50
N TYR A 418 14.89 30.16 -25.66
CA TYR A 418 13.64 29.44 -25.89
C TYR A 418 13.29 28.63 -24.65
N ILE A 419 12.05 28.77 -24.18
CA ILE A 419 11.51 28.08 -22.99
C ILE A 419 10.31 27.26 -23.41
N GLY A 420 10.26 26.01 -22.97
CA GLY A 420 9.19 25.07 -23.22
C GLY A 420 9.58 23.63 -22.90
N GLY A 421 8.69 22.69 -23.15
CA GLY A 421 8.91 21.27 -22.84
C GLY A 421 7.70 20.63 -22.17
N THR A 422 7.96 19.68 -21.28
CA THR A 422 6.89 18.95 -20.59
C THR A 422 6.59 19.59 -19.23
N THR A 423 5.30 19.70 -18.89
CA THR A 423 4.80 20.28 -17.63
C THR A 423 5.13 19.41 -16.41
N LYS A 424 4.87 19.91 -15.21
CA LYS A 424 4.99 19.12 -13.96
C LYS A 424 4.09 17.87 -13.92
N PHE A 425 3.00 17.87 -14.67
CA PHE A 425 2.06 16.74 -14.78
C PHE A 425 2.50 15.64 -15.77
N SER A 426 3.70 15.74 -16.33
CA SER A 426 4.23 14.77 -17.29
C SER A 426 5.09 13.69 -16.62
N SER A 427 5.50 12.68 -17.40
CA SER A 427 6.53 11.67 -17.08
C SER A 427 6.25 10.78 -15.86
N ARG A 428 6.34 11.32 -14.65
CA ARG A 428 6.16 10.60 -13.39
C ARG A 428 4.69 10.54 -12.97
N VAL A 429 3.89 11.52 -13.37
CA VAL A 429 2.49 11.62 -12.94
C VAL A 429 1.59 10.78 -13.83
N THR A 430 0.71 10.00 -13.22
CA THR A 430 -0.28 9.18 -13.96
C THR A 430 -1.25 10.10 -14.71
N PRO A 431 -1.57 9.90 -16.00
CA PRO A 431 -2.63 10.67 -16.64
C PRO A 431 -3.96 10.48 -15.89
N VAL A 432 -4.70 11.56 -15.63
CA VAL A 432 -5.91 11.52 -14.77
C VAL A 432 -6.96 10.51 -15.24
N TRP A 433 -7.08 10.28 -16.55
CA TRP A 433 -8.00 9.28 -17.11
C TRP A 433 -7.57 7.81 -16.86
N MET A 434 -6.36 7.58 -16.35
CA MET A 434 -5.85 6.27 -15.91
C MET A 434 -5.80 6.13 -14.38
N LEU A 435 -6.06 7.21 -13.64
CA LEU A 435 -5.85 7.28 -12.21
C LEU A 435 -6.74 6.29 -11.45
N GLU A 436 -8.05 6.30 -11.72
CA GLU A 436 -9.01 5.41 -11.03
C GLU A 436 -8.61 3.93 -11.12
N GLU A 437 -8.19 3.45 -12.30
CA GLU A 437 -7.73 2.07 -12.48
C GLU A 437 -6.46 1.79 -11.65
N GLY A 438 -5.52 2.74 -11.66
CA GLY A 438 -4.29 2.64 -10.87
C GLY A 438 -4.55 2.56 -9.37
N CYS A 439 -5.43 3.43 -8.86
CA CYS A 439 -5.86 3.42 -7.47
C CYS A 439 -6.58 2.12 -7.12
N HIS A 440 -7.50 1.64 -7.96
CA HIS A 440 -8.25 0.42 -7.70
C HIS A 440 -7.38 -0.83 -7.57
N ARG A 441 -6.37 -0.98 -8.44
CA ARG A 441 -5.46 -2.14 -8.39
C ARG A 441 -4.59 -2.11 -7.16
N ASN A 442 -4.05 -0.95 -6.80
CA ASN A 442 -3.24 -0.80 -5.59
C ASN A 442 -4.09 -1.02 -4.33
N PHE A 443 -5.30 -0.47 -4.30
CA PHE A 443 -6.30 -0.76 -3.28
C PHE A 443 -6.56 -2.27 -3.13
N ALA A 444 -6.75 -2.99 -4.25
CA ALA A 444 -7.01 -4.42 -4.23
C ALA A 444 -5.85 -5.23 -3.61
N PHE A 445 -4.60 -4.91 -3.97
CA PHE A 445 -3.42 -5.50 -3.34
C PHE A 445 -3.35 -5.18 -1.84
N THR A 446 -3.58 -3.93 -1.46
CA THR A 446 -3.55 -3.49 -0.07
C THR A 446 -4.64 -4.15 0.78
N MET A 447 -5.84 -4.37 0.22
CA MET A 447 -6.89 -5.14 0.92
C MET A 447 -6.57 -6.62 1.03
N PHE A 448 -5.89 -7.20 0.04
CA PHE A 448 -5.35 -8.54 0.16
C PHE A 448 -4.31 -8.60 1.29
N HIS A 449 -3.35 -7.67 1.33
CA HIS A 449 -2.37 -7.56 2.41
C HIS A 449 -3.06 -7.42 3.79
N ALA A 450 -4.07 -6.57 3.90
CA ALA A 450 -4.86 -6.39 5.13
C ALA A 450 -5.58 -7.68 5.58
N ASP A 451 -6.16 -8.42 4.64
CA ASP A 451 -6.82 -9.70 4.93
C ASP A 451 -5.83 -10.77 5.44
N GLN A 452 -4.57 -10.69 4.99
CA GLN A 452 -3.48 -11.59 5.36
C GLN A 452 -2.74 -11.22 6.65
N MET A 453 -3.10 -10.10 7.30
CA MET A 453 -2.65 -9.80 8.66
C MET A 453 -3.10 -10.89 9.66
N PRO A 454 -2.39 -11.06 10.79
CA PRO A 454 -2.67 -12.17 11.71
C PRO A 454 -4.10 -12.09 12.26
N LEU A 455 -4.74 -13.27 12.35
CA LEU A 455 -6.08 -13.40 12.90
C LEU A 455 -6.16 -14.65 13.78
N VAL A 456 -5.99 -14.47 15.09
CA VAL A 456 -6.04 -15.60 16.01
C VAL A 456 -7.47 -16.14 16.12
N LYS A 457 -7.61 -17.46 16.07
CA LYS A 457 -8.89 -18.17 16.21
C LYS A 457 -8.73 -19.41 17.08
N TRP A 458 -9.80 -19.76 17.79
CA TRP A 458 -9.89 -21.06 18.46
C TRP A 458 -10.02 -22.18 17.42
N GLY A 459 -9.21 -23.22 17.58
CA GLY A 459 -9.33 -24.46 16.82
C GLY A 459 -10.00 -25.54 17.67
N LEU A 460 -9.38 -26.72 17.72
CA LEU A 460 -9.79 -27.84 18.54
C LEU A 460 -9.81 -27.52 20.05
N LEU A 461 -10.79 -28.08 20.76
CA LEU A 461 -10.90 -28.09 22.21
C LEU A 461 -11.14 -29.53 22.70
N GLN A 462 -10.31 -30.01 23.63
CA GLN A 462 -10.50 -31.29 24.31
C GLN A 462 -10.46 -31.07 25.82
N VAL A 463 -11.46 -31.62 26.52
CA VAL A 463 -11.52 -31.64 27.98
C VAL A 463 -11.63 -33.09 28.43
N LYS A 464 -10.63 -33.57 29.17
CA LYS A 464 -10.56 -34.96 29.63
C LYS A 464 -10.47 -35.02 31.15
N GLN A 465 -11.28 -35.85 31.78
CA GLN A 465 -11.17 -36.06 33.21
C GLN A 465 -10.01 -37.01 33.52
N LEU A 466 -9.07 -36.58 34.39
CA LEU A 466 -7.95 -37.42 34.81
C LEU A 466 -8.24 -38.15 36.12
N ASN A 467 -8.95 -37.49 37.04
CA ASN A 467 -9.48 -38.07 38.27
C ASN A 467 -10.67 -37.22 38.77
N ASN A 468 -11.20 -37.53 39.97
CA ASN A 468 -12.43 -36.91 40.49
C ASN A 468 -12.46 -35.37 40.46
N ASN A 469 -11.32 -34.68 40.50
CA ASN A 469 -11.30 -33.21 40.55
C ASN A 469 -10.27 -32.56 39.61
N VAL A 470 -9.52 -33.35 38.82
CA VAL A 470 -8.48 -32.84 37.90
C VAL A 470 -8.90 -33.10 36.46
N TRP A 471 -8.85 -32.04 35.66
CA TRP A 471 -9.21 -31.99 34.25
C TRP A 471 -7.99 -31.62 33.42
N GLU A 472 -7.82 -32.30 32.30
CA GLU A 472 -6.91 -31.91 31.23
C GLU A 472 -7.70 -31.10 30.20
N VAL A 473 -7.36 -29.83 30.03
CA VAL A 473 -7.95 -28.92 29.05
C VAL A 473 -6.90 -28.65 27.98
N THR A 474 -7.06 -29.22 26.79
CA THR A 474 -6.19 -28.95 25.63
C THR A 474 -6.95 -28.09 24.63
N VAL A 475 -6.36 -26.97 24.24
CA VAL A 475 -6.94 -26.03 23.29
C VAL A 475 -5.94 -25.71 22.19
N GLU A 476 -6.46 -25.56 20.98
CA GLU A 476 -5.71 -25.14 19.81
C GLU A 476 -5.94 -23.65 19.54
N VAL A 477 -4.86 -22.93 19.27
CA VAL A 477 -4.91 -21.56 18.74
C VAL A 477 -4.32 -21.57 17.33
N GLN A 478 -5.10 -21.08 16.37
CA GLN A 478 -4.78 -21.07 14.95
C GLN A 478 -4.55 -19.65 14.45
N ASN A 479 -3.68 -19.51 13.46
CA ASN A 479 -3.57 -18.33 12.61
C ASN A 479 -3.69 -18.78 11.15
N PRO A 480 -4.85 -18.62 10.50
CA PRO A 480 -5.06 -19.07 9.13
C PRO A 480 -4.43 -18.13 8.09
N ARG A 481 -3.88 -16.98 8.53
CA ARG A 481 -3.38 -15.90 7.66
C ARG A 481 -1.87 -16.04 7.43
N ILE A 482 -1.36 -15.40 6.38
CA ILE A 482 0.06 -15.54 5.99
C ILE A 482 0.98 -14.86 7.02
N ILE A 483 0.62 -13.68 7.53
CA ILE A 483 1.46 -12.95 8.46
C ILE A 483 1.39 -13.62 9.85
N PRO A 484 2.53 -13.92 10.49
CA PRO A 484 2.56 -14.51 11.84
C PRO A 484 2.17 -13.48 12.91
N THR A 485 1.73 -13.94 14.08
CA THR A 485 1.42 -13.01 15.19
C THR A 485 2.65 -12.29 15.73
N ILE A 486 3.84 -12.88 15.57
CA ILE A 486 5.13 -12.28 15.88
C ILE A 486 6.09 -12.57 14.71
N ALA A 487 6.63 -11.52 14.09
CA ALA A 487 7.66 -11.66 13.06
C ALA A 487 8.92 -12.32 13.64
N SER A 488 9.63 -13.15 12.85
CA SER A 488 10.84 -13.81 13.33
C SER A 488 11.93 -12.81 13.67
N HIS A 489 12.05 -11.73 12.89
CA HIS A 489 12.94 -10.60 13.16
C HIS A 489 12.60 -9.93 14.50
N ALA A 490 11.31 -9.64 14.74
CA ALA A 490 10.87 -9.04 15.99
C ALA A 490 11.20 -9.92 17.19
N ARG A 491 10.95 -11.24 17.07
CA ARG A 491 11.29 -12.21 18.10
C ARG A 491 12.79 -12.26 18.40
N SER A 492 13.66 -12.30 17.38
CA SER A 492 15.11 -12.39 17.60
C SER A 492 15.72 -11.13 18.22
N HIS A 493 15.05 -9.99 18.09
CA HIS A 493 15.49 -8.70 18.61
C HIS A 493 14.72 -8.22 19.85
N GLY A 494 13.74 -8.99 20.33
CA GLY A 494 12.96 -8.64 21.52
C GLY A 494 12.01 -7.46 21.31
N ILE A 495 11.48 -7.31 20.10
CA ILE A 495 10.57 -6.23 19.71
C ILE A 495 9.12 -6.64 19.99
N GLY A 496 8.35 -5.71 20.57
CA GLY A 496 6.95 -5.92 20.92
C GLY A 496 6.73 -6.82 22.15
N LYS A 497 5.47 -7.14 22.42
CA LYS A 497 5.08 -8.04 23.52
C LYS A 497 5.00 -9.50 23.08
N ARG A 498 5.23 -10.38 24.04
CA ARG A 498 5.06 -11.83 23.88
C ARG A 498 3.58 -12.17 23.84
N ASP A 499 3.22 -13.08 22.94
CA ASP A 499 1.92 -13.72 23.00
C ASP A 499 1.81 -14.58 24.27
N TYR A 500 0.60 -14.73 24.81
CA TYR A 500 0.35 -15.65 25.90
C TYR A 500 -1.08 -16.16 25.94
N LEU A 501 -1.26 -17.34 26.53
CA LEU A 501 -2.55 -17.93 26.85
C LEU A 501 -2.77 -17.95 28.36
N LEU A 502 -3.90 -17.41 28.80
CA LEU A 502 -4.30 -17.36 30.20
C LEU A 502 -5.48 -18.32 30.45
N CYS A 503 -5.44 -19.04 31.57
CA CYS A 503 -6.52 -19.92 32.04
C CYS A 503 -6.94 -19.52 33.46
N GLU A 504 -8.14 -18.95 33.60
CA GLU A 504 -8.67 -18.44 34.86
C GLU A 504 -9.98 -19.14 35.25
N SER A 505 -10.40 -19.01 36.51
CA SER A 505 -11.75 -19.42 36.90
C SER A 505 -12.80 -18.55 36.22
N ALA A 506 -13.86 -19.15 35.67
CA ALA A 506 -14.99 -18.41 35.12
C ALA A 506 -16.15 -18.32 36.13
N GLY A 507 -16.88 -17.20 36.11
CA GLY A 507 -18.08 -17.01 36.92
C GLY A 507 -17.84 -17.12 38.43
N ARG A 508 -18.54 -18.05 39.10
CA ARG A 508 -18.41 -18.32 40.54
C ARG A 508 -17.55 -19.55 40.85
N SER A 509 -16.94 -20.17 39.85
CA SER A 509 -16.07 -21.34 40.03
C SER A 509 -14.82 -20.99 40.82
N ARG A 510 -14.25 -22.00 41.49
CA ARG A 510 -12.97 -21.91 42.20
C ARG A 510 -12.06 -23.02 41.69
N ASN A 511 -11.39 -22.73 40.58
CA ASN A 511 -10.48 -23.63 39.91
C ASN A 511 -9.04 -23.17 40.15
N SER A 512 -8.12 -24.11 40.28
CA SER A 512 -6.68 -23.84 40.35
C SER A 512 -5.96 -24.58 39.24
N VAL A 513 -5.13 -23.88 38.48
CA VAL A 513 -4.26 -24.50 37.47
C VAL A 513 -3.06 -25.13 38.18
N VAL A 514 -2.87 -26.44 37.98
CA VAL A 514 -1.83 -27.24 38.64
C VAL A 514 -0.55 -27.24 37.82
N ALA A 515 -0.68 -27.36 36.50
CA ALA A 515 0.42 -27.33 35.56
C ALA A 515 -0.10 -26.94 34.17
N SER A 516 0.78 -26.43 33.32
CA SER A 516 0.45 -26.07 31.95
C SER A 516 1.67 -26.20 31.04
N GLY A 517 1.45 -26.29 29.73
CA GLY A 517 2.52 -26.33 28.73
C GLY A 517 1.98 -26.50 27.31
N THR A 518 2.87 -26.50 26.33
CA THR A 518 2.52 -26.86 24.94
C THR A 518 2.70 -28.37 24.69
N VAL A 519 1.94 -28.91 23.74
CA VAL A 519 1.99 -30.32 23.32
C VAL A 519 2.03 -30.41 21.79
N SER A 520 2.67 -31.45 21.25
CA SER A 520 2.73 -31.65 19.78
C SER A 520 1.47 -32.25 19.18
N ASP A 521 0.69 -32.98 19.98
CA ASP A 521 -0.52 -33.69 19.59
C ASP A 521 -1.37 -34.03 20.83
N LEU A 522 -2.60 -34.47 20.60
CA LEU A 522 -3.54 -34.82 21.67
C LEU A 522 -3.16 -36.10 22.43
N THR A 523 -2.38 -36.99 21.82
CA THR A 523 -2.10 -38.33 22.36
C THR A 523 -0.95 -38.34 23.35
N ARG A 524 -0.07 -37.33 23.32
CA ARG A 524 1.04 -37.24 24.27
C ARG A 524 0.57 -36.98 25.68
N SER A 525 1.17 -37.69 26.63
CA SER A 525 0.99 -37.48 28.06
C SER A 525 2.07 -36.59 28.69
N LYS A 526 3.17 -36.34 27.98
CA LYS A 526 4.29 -35.55 28.49
C LYS A 526 4.09 -34.07 28.18
N LEU A 527 4.00 -33.27 29.24
CA LEU A 527 3.89 -31.82 29.21
C LEU A 527 5.26 -31.19 29.47
N ASN A 528 5.62 -30.17 28.71
CA ASN A 528 6.73 -29.29 29.08
C ASN A 528 6.20 -28.29 30.12
N ALA A 529 6.19 -28.70 31.39
CA ALA A 529 5.47 -28.00 32.44
C ALA A 529 6.07 -26.64 32.79
N VAL A 530 5.22 -25.61 32.85
CA VAL A 530 5.53 -24.32 33.49
C VAL A 530 5.31 -24.44 34.98
N GLU A 531 6.37 -24.31 35.78
CA GLU A 531 6.34 -24.52 37.23
C GLU A 531 5.92 -23.27 38.03
N HIS A 532 6.05 -22.08 37.46
CA HIS A 532 5.71 -20.81 38.11
C HIS A 532 4.59 -20.08 37.35
N GLN A 533 3.50 -19.74 38.05
CA GLN A 533 2.28 -19.16 37.47
C GLN A 533 1.70 -20.00 36.31
N PRO A 534 1.36 -21.29 36.56
CA PRO A 534 0.90 -22.20 35.52
C PRO A 534 -0.42 -21.76 34.85
N GLU A 535 -1.17 -20.82 35.44
CA GLU A 535 -2.31 -20.16 34.81
C GLU A 535 -1.96 -19.39 33.53
N ARG A 536 -0.69 -19.01 33.32
CA ARG A 536 -0.23 -18.26 32.16
C ARG A 536 0.84 -19.03 31.38
N LEU A 537 0.55 -19.32 30.11
CA LEU A 537 1.50 -19.88 29.15
C LEU A 537 2.02 -18.82 28.21
N TRP A 538 3.32 -18.53 28.30
CA TRP A 538 4.00 -17.67 27.33
C TRP A 538 4.21 -18.41 26.01
N ASN A 539 3.96 -17.70 24.91
CA ASN A 539 4.25 -18.16 23.56
C ASN A 539 5.23 -17.19 22.88
N ASP A 540 6.50 -17.28 23.25
CA ASP A 540 7.57 -16.43 22.70
C ASP A 540 7.73 -16.59 21.17
N GLY A 541 7.24 -17.71 20.61
CA GLY A 541 7.26 -17.98 19.18
C GLY A 541 6.12 -17.33 18.38
N GLY A 542 5.07 -16.86 19.05
CA GLY A 542 3.81 -16.50 18.41
C GLY A 542 3.13 -17.70 17.71
N ILE A 543 2.04 -17.44 17.00
CA ILE A 543 1.42 -18.40 16.08
C ILE A 543 1.91 -18.06 14.67
N ARG A 544 2.69 -18.97 14.09
CA ARG A 544 3.20 -18.85 12.72
C ARG A 544 2.04 -18.66 11.72
N GLY A 545 2.35 -18.02 10.59
CA GLY A 545 1.39 -17.89 9.49
C GLY A 545 0.93 -19.26 8.97
N LYS A 546 -0.36 -19.37 8.64
CA LYS A 546 -1.04 -20.61 8.26
C LYS A 546 -0.74 -21.76 9.24
N GLY A 547 -0.67 -21.42 10.53
CA GLY A 547 -0.15 -22.27 11.60
C GLY A 547 -1.10 -22.48 12.75
N THR A 548 -0.67 -23.33 13.67
CA THR A 548 -1.39 -23.69 14.87
C THR A 548 -0.43 -24.07 16.00
N GLU A 549 -0.86 -23.89 17.24
CA GLU A 549 -0.18 -24.33 18.46
C GLU A 549 -1.21 -24.94 19.43
N LEU A 550 -0.85 -26.05 20.08
CA LEU A 550 -1.67 -26.71 21.09
C LEU A 550 -1.16 -26.40 22.49
N PHE A 551 -2.05 -25.87 23.32
CA PHE A 551 -1.81 -25.56 24.72
C PHE A 551 -2.60 -26.50 25.61
N ARG A 552 -2.00 -26.91 26.73
CA ARG A 552 -2.63 -27.81 27.69
C ARG A 552 -2.53 -27.26 29.10
N PHE A 553 -3.65 -27.32 29.82
CA PHE A 553 -3.76 -27.00 31.25
C PHE A 553 -4.25 -28.22 32.02
N LEU A 554 -3.66 -28.45 33.19
CA LEU A 554 -4.19 -29.35 34.21
C LEU A 554 -4.91 -28.51 35.26
N VAL A 555 -6.23 -28.62 35.31
CA VAL A 555 -7.10 -27.79 36.15
C VAL A 555 -7.70 -28.63 37.26
N ASN A 556 -7.48 -28.24 38.51
CA ASN A 556 -8.14 -28.81 39.67
C ASN A 556 -9.39 -27.98 40.03
N GLY A 557 -10.58 -28.56 39.92
CA GLY A 557 -11.83 -27.85 40.20
C GLY A 557 -13.06 -28.36 39.44
N SER A 558 -14.08 -27.50 39.32
CA SER A 558 -15.40 -27.79 38.72
C SER A 558 -16.07 -26.53 38.16
N GLY A 559 -17.12 -26.72 37.35
CA GLY A 559 -17.76 -25.63 36.59
C GLY A 559 -16.90 -25.24 35.40
N SER A 560 -16.62 -23.95 35.19
CA SER A 560 -15.89 -23.49 33.99
C SER A 560 -14.60 -22.73 34.26
N VAL A 561 -13.72 -22.76 33.26
CA VAL A 561 -12.54 -21.90 33.14
C VAL A 561 -12.69 -20.94 31.97
N ARG A 562 -12.05 -19.78 32.06
CA ARG A 562 -11.94 -18.81 30.98
C ARG A 562 -10.56 -18.93 30.35
N LEU A 563 -10.51 -19.14 29.04
CA LEU A 563 -9.30 -19.12 28.25
C LEU A 563 -9.21 -17.79 27.51
N THR A 564 -8.09 -17.08 27.63
CA THR A 564 -7.82 -15.83 26.91
C THR A 564 -6.46 -15.91 26.24
N TYR A 565 -6.44 -15.94 24.90
CA TYR A 565 -5.21 -15.78 24.13
C TYR A 565 -5.02 -14.32 23.77
N TYR A 566 -3.87 -13.77 24.15
CA TYR A 566 -3.46 -12.42 23.82
C TYR A 566 -2.34 -12.47 22.80
N SER A 567 -2.51 -11.70 21.72
CA SER A 567 -1.46 -11.32 20.81
C SER A 567 -1.50 -9.83 20.53
N GLU A 568 -0.34 -9.18 20.57
CA GLU A 568 -0.23 -7.75 20.31
C GLU A 568 -0.69 -7.40 18.89
N LYS A 569 -0.23 -8.14 17.88
CA LYS A 569 -0.59 -7.96 16.46
C LYS A 569 -1.71 -8.88 15.97
N GLY A 570 -2.01 -9.97 16.67
CA GLY A 570 -3.07 -10.92 16.29
C GLY A 570 -4.44 -10.65 16.90
N GLY A 571 -4.52 -9.72 17.85
CA GLY A 571 -5.72 -9.45 18.63
C GLY A 571 -5.88 -10.39 19.82
N THR A 572 -7.01 -10.24 20.53
CA THR A 572 -7.34 -11.05 21.71
C THR A 572 -8.59 -11.87 21.48
N ILE A 573 -8.53 -13.16 21.79
CA ILE A 573 -9.71 -14.06 21.78
C ILE A 573 -9.94 -14.63 23.16
N THR A 574 -11.21 -14.79 23.53
CA THR A 574 -11.62 -15.34 24.83
C THR A 574 -12.74 -16.37 24.63
N GLN A 575 -12.73 -17.45 25.40
CA GLN A 575 -13.84 -18.40 25.49
C GLN A 575 -13.94 -19.00 26.90
N ASP A 576 -15.18 -19.25 27.35
CA ASP A 576 -15.44 -20.01 28.57
C ASP A 576 -15.59 -21.49 28.22
N VAL A 577 -14.91 -22.37 28.98
CA VAL A 577 -14.86 -23.81 28.79
C VAL A 577 -15.39 -24.51 30.04
N GLU A 578 -16.44 -25.31 29.87
CA GLU A 578 -16.98 -26.16 30.93
C GLU A 578 -16.06 -27.36 31.19
N LEU A 579 -15.78 -27.64 32.46
CA LEU A 579 -14.99 -28.80 32.91
C LEU A 579 -15.88 -30.04 32.94
N THR A 580 -16.27 -30.49 31.75
CA THR A 580 -16.99 -31.72 31.49
C THR A 580 -16.28 -32.48 30.39
N GLU A 581 -16.37 -33.81 30.38
CA GLU A 581 -15.69 -34.63 29.37
C GLU A 581 -16.17 -34.26 27.96
N GLN A 582 -15.23 -33.80 27.14
CA GLN A 582 -15.41 -33.33 25.78
C GLN A 582 -14.23 -33.86 24.97
N ILE A 583 -14.44 -34.99 24.28
CA ILE A 583 -13.44 -35.58 23.40
C ILE A 583 -13.91 -35.28 21.97
N PRO A 584 -13.13 -34.53 21.17
CA PRO A 584 -13.46 -34.31 19.77
C PRO A 584 -13.59 -35.65 19.05
N GLU A 585 -14.73 -35.88 18.42
CA GLU A 585 -14.86 -36.98 17.47
C GLU A 585 -13.91 -36.73 16.29
N PRO A 586 -13.31 -37.78 15.70
CA PRO A 586 -12.65 -37.64 14.42
C PRO A 586 -13.65 -36.97 13.46
N LYS A 587 -13.27 -35.84 12.85
CA LYS A 587 -13.97 -35.43 11.64
C LYS A 587 -13.73 -36.57 10.66
N ASP A 588 -14.76 -37.31 10.30
CA ASP A 588 -14.70 -38.22 9.17
C ASP A 588 -14.19 -37.38 7.99
N ALA A 589 -12.90 -37.53 7.68
CA ALA A 589 -12.40 -37.06 6.40
C ALA A 589 -13.30 -37.77 5.39
N ASP A 590 -13.94 -37.02 4.49
CA ASP A 590 -14.65 -37.57 3.35
C ASP A 590 -13.80 -38.73 2.81
N LEU A 591 -14.22 -39.96 3.13
CA LEU A 591 -13.74 -41.15 2.47
C LEU A 591 -14.25 -40.94 1.05
N VAL A 592 -13.43 -40.29 0.24
CA VAL A 592 -13.67 -40.08 -1.18
C VAL A 592 -14.16 -41.42 -1.71
N PRO A 593 -15.44 -41.55 -2.10
CA PRO A 593 -15.86 -42.74 -2.79
C PRO A 593 -14.97 -42.80 -4.02
N SER A 594 -14.27 -43.92 -4.19
CA SER A 594 -13.48 -44.19 -5.38
C SER A 594 -14.44 -44.29 -6.57
N ASP A 595 -14.86 -43.15 -7.12
CA ASP A 595 -15.55 -43.11 -8.40
C ASP A 595 -14.57 -42.58 -9.44
N SER A 596 -13.92 -43.56 -10.06
CA SER A 596 -13.18 -43.42 -11.29
C SER A 596 -14.09 -42.85 -12.37
N THR A 597 -13.94 -41.58 -12.72
CA THR A 597 -14.08 -41.06 -14.10
C THR A 597 -13.63 -39.61 -14.16
N LEU A 598 -12.32 -39.38 -14.16
CA LEU A 598 -11.75 -38.20 -14.81
C LEU A 598 -11.10 -38.65 -16.13
N PRO A 599 -11.29 -37.90 -17.24
CA PRO A 599 -10.70 -38.23 -18.53
C PRO A 599 -9.18 -38.06 -18.49
N PRO A 600 -8.42 -38.81 -19.32
CA PRO A 600 -6.97 -38.81 -19.25
C PRO A 600 -6.38 -37.46 -19.64
N GLU A 601 -5.35 -37.03 -18.90
CA GLU A 601 -4.52 -35.87 -19.25
C GLU A 601 -3.90 -36.03 -20.65
N PRO A 602 -3.74 -34.94 -21.41
CA PRO A 602 -3.10 -34.98 -22.71
C PRO A 602 -1.61 -35.29 -22.56
N VAL A 603 -1.17 -36.31 -23.30
CA VAL A 603 0.22 -36.74 -23.46
C VAL A 603 1.06 -35.56 -23.98
N ALA A 604 2.01 -35.10 -23.16
CA ALA A 604 3.07 -34.20 -23.60
C ALA A 604 4.00 -34.95 -24.57
N SER A 605 3.93 -34.61 -25.86
CA SER A 605 4.94 -35.00 -26.84
C SER A 605 6.22 -34.18 -26.60
N GLY A 606 7.35 -34.87 -26.57
CA GLY A 606 8.60 -34.33 -26.04
C GLY A 606 9.41 -33.43 -26.96
N GLY A 607 10.55 -32.99 -26.40
CA GLY A 607 11.75 -32.65 -27.14
C GLY A 607 12.20 -31.19 -27.00
N GLY A 608 13.25 -30.96 -26.21
CA GLY A 608 13.97 -29.68 -26.24
C GLY A 608 14.97 -29.49 -25.11
N SER A 609 16.11 -30.18 -25.18
CA SER A 609 17.27 -29.87 -24.36
C SER A 609 17.88 -28.53 -24.79
N TYR A 610 17.91 -27.53 -23.92
CA TYR A 610 18.86 -26.42 -24.01
C TYR A 610 19.38 -26.07 -22.62
N GLY A 611 20.60 -26.53 -22.33
CA GLY A 611 21.41 -26.01 -21.24
C GLY A 611 22.00 -24.67 -21.64
N GLY A 612 21.50 -23.59 -21.06
CA GLY A 612 22.02 -22.22 -21.18
C GLY A 612 22.73 -21.82 -19.89
N ARG A 613 24.01 -21.52 -20.00
CA ARG A 613 24.92 -21.15 -18.92
C ARG A 613 24.55 -19.78 -18.32
N TYR A 614 24.45 -19.71 -17.00
CA TYR A 614 24.57 -18.47 -16.23
C TYR A 614 25.96 -17.84 -16.44
N ARG A 615 25.98 -16.55 -16.81
CA ARG A 615 27.12 -15.65 -16.62
C ARG A 615 26.63 -14.47 -15.76
N PRO A 616 27.36 -14.08 -14.71
CA PRO A 616 27.09 -12.84 -13.99
C PRO A 616 27.64 -11.65 -14.79
N VAL A 617 26.86 -10.58 -14.86
CA VAL A 617 27.31 -9.29 -15.39
C VAL A 617 27.77 -8.44 -14.20
N ARG A 618 28.95 -7.83 -14.36
CA ARG A 618 29.54 -6.83 -13.47
C ARG A 618 28.91 -5.47 -13.69
#